data_AF-A0AB34DES5-F1
#
_entry.id   AF-A0AB34DES5-F1
#
_cell.length_a   1.000
_cell.length_b   1.000
_cell.length_c   1.000
_cell.angle_alpha   90.00
_cell.angle_beta   90.00
_cell.angle_gamma   90.00
#
_symmetry.space_group_name_H-M   'P 1'
#
loop_
_entity.id
_entity.type
_entity.pdbx_description
1 polymer ?
#
loop_
_entity_poly.entity_id
_entity_poly.type
_entity_poly.pdbx_seq_one_letter_code
_entity_poly.pdbx_strand_id
1 'polypeptide(L)'
;MEKKKKIILLNSILLGTIILNLFIFTSRMDFFPWFIEDAWGYLGVLLTSPILMGIYFILRHFYKQQLVTNTNKKIPFFVSVTSLIIVLVPITDFLNIIALVINVAAVFLVANFLFNQK
;
A
#
# COMPACT_ATOMS: atom_id res chain seq x y z
N MET A 1 10.72 18.28 16.93
CA MET A 1 11.54 17.10 16.57
C MET A 1 10.78 15.78 16.62
N GLU A 2 9.95 15.53 17.65
CA GLU A 2 9.21 14.26 17.78
C GLU A 2 8.19 13.98 16.68
N LYS A 3 7.42 14.99 16.25
CA LYS A 3 6.42 14.82 15.18
C LYS A 3 7.05 14.39 13.86
N LYS A 4 8.22 14.93 13.51
CA LYS A 4 8.97 14.56 12.29
C LYS A 4 9.44 13.10 12.34
N LYS A 5 9.98 12.65 13.49
CA LYS A 5 10.33 11.23 13.71
C LYS A 5 9.11 10.30 13.56
N LYS A 6 7.95 10.69 14.10
CA LYS A 6 6.69 9.93 13.95
C LYS A 6 6.25 9.83 12.48
N ILE A 7 6.40 10.90 11.70
CA ILE A 7 6.05 10.91 10.28
C ILE A 7 6.99 10.04 9.47
N ILE A 8 8.31 10.09 9.74
CA ILE A 8 9.28 9.20 9.09
C ILE A 8 8.94 7.74 9.39
N LEU A 9 8.72 7.40 10.67
CA LEU A 9 8.32 6.04 11.06
C LEU A 9 7.04 5.59 10.35
N LEU A 10 6.02 6.46 10.28
CA LEU A 10 4.76 6.15 9.62
C LEU A 10 4.94 5.93 8.11
N ASN A 11 5.77 6.72 7.44
CA ASN A 11 6.08 6.53 6.02
C ASN A 11 6.91 5.27 5.77
N SER A 12 7.80 4.89 6.70
CA SER A 12 8.51 3.61 6.62
C SER A 12 7.55 2.43 6.78
N ILE A 13 6.59 2.49 7.71
CA ILE A 13 5.55 1.48 7.89
C ILE A 13 4.66 1.41 6.64
N LEU A 14 4.26 2.56 6.08
CA LEU A 14 3.50 2.64 4.83
C LEU A 14 4.25 1.96 3.69
N LEU A 15 5.53 2.29 3.50
CA LEU A 15 6.37 1.70 2.46
C LEU A 15 6.46 0.19 2.62
N GLY A 16 6.75 -0.29 3.83
CA GLY A 16 6.82 -1.72 4.13
C GLY A 16 5.49 -2.44 3.88
N THR A 17 4.37 -1.80 4.21
CA THR A 17 3.03 -2.37 4.01
C THR A 17 2.68 -2.45 2.52
N ILE A 18 3.02 -1.44 1.72
CA ILE A 18 2.80 -1.49 0.26
C ILE A 18 3.70 -2.55 -0.38
N ILE A 19 4.97 -2.67 0.04
CA ILE A 19 5.87 -3.72 -0.45
C ILE A 19 5.33 -5.11 -0.10
N LEU A 20 4.85 -5.31 1.13
CA LEU A 20 4.23 -6.56 1.55
C LEU A 20 2.97 -6.86 0.74
N ASN A 21 2.11 -5.86 0.53
CA ASN A 21 0.92 -5.97 -0.30
C ASN A 21 1.28 -6.39 -1.74
N LEU A 22 2.35 -5.81 -2.29
CA LEU A 22 2.85 -6.12 -3.62
C LEU A 22 3.41 -7.55 -3.71
N PHE A 23 4.16 -7.97 -2.69
CA PHE A 23 4.66 -9.34 -2.58
C PHE A 23 3.50 -10.35 -2.58
N ILE A 24 2.47 -10.12 -1.77
CA ILE A 24 1.26 -10.94 -1.73
C ILE A 24 0.52 -10.92 -3.07
N PHE A 25 0.46 -9.79 -3.76
CA PHE A 25 -0.12 -9.73 -5.11
C PHE A 25 0.62 -10.59 -6.11
N THR A 26 1.95 -10.55 -6.11
CA THR A 26 2.79 -11.36 -6.99
C THR A 26 2.79 -12.85 -6.62
N SER A 27 2.59 -13.20 -5.34
CA SER A 27 2.52 -14.60 -4.92
C SER A 27 1.27 -15.31 -5.41
N ARG A 28 0.27 -14.62 -5.95
CA ARG A 28 -0.92 -15.22 -6.57
C ARG A 28 -0.75 -15.49 -8.07
N MET A 29 0.39 -15.14 -8.65
CA MET A 29 0.66 -15.36 -10.06
C MET A 29 1.56 -16.58 -10.21
N ASP A 30 1.08 -17.59 -10.92
CA ASP A 30 1.77 -18.88 -11.15
C ASP A 30 3.16 -18.73 -11.78
N PHE A 31 3.45 -17.57 -12.38
CA PHE A 31 4.73 -17.24 -12.99
C PHE A 31 5.88 -17.04 -11.98
N PHE A 32 5.58 -16.61 -10.75
CA PHE A 32 6.62 -16.29 -9.78
C PHE A 32 7.00 -17.50 -8.92
N PRO A 33 8.30 -17.66 -8.56
CA PRO A 33 8.77 -18.82 -7.80
C PRO A 33 8.29 -18.85 -6.34
N TRP A 34 7.66 -17.78 -5.88
CA TRP A 34 7.01 -17.67 -4.56
C TRP A 34 5.49 -17.76 -4.67
N PHE A 35 4.98 -18.49 -5.67
CA PHE A 35 3.55 -18.75 -5.81
C PHE A 35 2.98 -19.45 -4.58
N ILE A 36 1.86 -18.94 -4.08
CA ILE A 36 1.06 -19.52 -3.01
C ILE A 36 -0.37 -19.60 -3.54
N GLU A 37 -1.04 -20.71 -3.27
CA GLU A 37 -2.43 -20.92 -3.67
C GLU A 37 -3.31 -19.73 -3.30
N ASP A 38 -4.18 -19.37 -4.25
CA ASP A 38 -4.93 -18.11 -4.30
C ASP A 38 -5.58 -17.71 -2.97
N ALA A 39 -6.17 -18.67 -2.25
CA ALA A 39 -6.86 -18.44 -0.98
C ALA A 39 -5.97 -17.76 0.08
N TRP A 40 -4.70 -18.15 0.18
CA TRP A 40 -3.75 -17.55 1.11
C TRP A 40 -3.31 -16.15 0.67
N GLY A 41 -3.17 -15.94 -0.65
CA GLY A 41 -2.91 -14.62 -1.21
C GLY A 41 -4.05 -13.64 -0.94
N TYR A 42 -5.31 -14.05 -1.14
CA TYR A 42 -6.47 -13.22 -0.84
C TYR A 42 -6.58 -12.86 0.65
N LEU A 43 -6.30 -13.80 1.54
CA LEU A 43 -6.24 -13.54 2.99
C LEU A 43 -5.15 -12.51 3.33
N GLY A 44 -3.98 -12.61 2.70
CA GLY A 44 -2.92 -11.63 2.86
C GLY A 44 -3.36 -10.22 2.47
N VAL A 45 -4.04 -10.06 1.32
CA VAL A 45 -4.57 -8.76 0.87
C VAL A 45 -5.68 -8.24 1.79
N LEU A 46 -6.52 -9.13 2.33
CA LEU A 46 -7.53 -8.78 3.33
C LEU A 46 -6.93 -8.27 4.64
N LEU A 47 -5.71 -8.70 5.01
CA LEU A 47 -5.01 -8.23 6.20
C LEU A 47 -4.25 -6.92 5.96
N THR A 48 -3.63 -6.75 4.79
CA THR A 48 -2.91 -5.51 4.46
C THR A 48 -3.86 -4.33 4.23
N SER A 49 -5.06 -4.57 3.71
CA SER A 49 -6.00 -3.50 3.37
C SER A 49 -6.50 -2.67 4.57
N PRO A 50 -6.92 -3.27 5.72
CA PRO A 50 -7.23 -2.55 6.95
C PRO A 50 -6.03 -1.79 7.53
N ILE A 51 -4.82 -2.35 7.43
CA ILE A 51 -3.60 -1.68 7.91
C ILE A 51 -3.37 -0.40 7.11
N LEU A 52 -3.44 -0.48 5.77
CA LEU A 52 -3.34 0.68 4.89
C LEU A 52 -4.43 1.73 5.19
N MET A 53 -5.67 1.29 5.45
CA MET A 53 -6.76 2.17 5.84
C MET A 53 -6.49 2.85 7.19
N GLY A 54 -5.93 2.14 8.16
CA GLY A 54 -5.48 2.71 9.44
C GLY A 54 -4.42 3.79 9.25
N ILE A 55 -3.41 3.52 8.41
CA ILE A 55 -2.37 4.49 8.06
C ILE A 55 -2.98 5.74 7.39
N TYR A 56 -3.99 5.58 6.53
CA TYR A 56 -4.73 6.69 5.94
C TYR A 56 -5.34 7.61 7.01
N PHE A 57 -6.02 7.05 8.02
CA PHE A 57 -6.62 7.88 9.08
C PHE A 57 -5.57 8.64 9.89
N ILE A 58 -4.43 8.02 10.16
CA ILE A 58 -3.31 8.66 10.87
C ILE A 58 -2.72 9.79 10.01
N LEU A 59 -2.43 9.54 8.73
CA LEU A 59 -1.94 10.57 7.80
C LEU A 59 -2.96 11.69 7.59
N ARG A 60 -4.26 11.40 7.63
CA ARG A 60 -5.31 12.42 7.57
C ARG A 60 -5.25 13.36 8.77
N HIS A 61 -4.93 12.83 9.96
CA HIS A 61 -4.70 13.65 11.14
C HIS A 61 -3.47 14.55 10.98
N PHE A 62 -2.35 14.03 10.48
CA PHE A 62 -1.14 14.82 10.21
C PHE A 62 -1.32 15.85 9.08
N TYR A 63 -2.16 15.54 8.09
CA TYR A 63 -2.49 16.47 6.99
C TYR A 63 -3.23 17.70 7.52
N LYS A 64 -4.17 17.52 8.46
CA LYS A 64 -4.85 18.64 9.13
C LYS A 64 -3.87 19.56 9.88
N GLN A 65 -2.72 19.03 10.30
CA GLN A 65 -1.65 19.80 10.94
C GLN A 65 -0.64 20.38 9.93
N GLN A 66 -0.89 20.26 8.62
CA GLN A 66 0.00 20.69 7.52
C GLN A 66 1.39 20.02 7.53
N LEU A 67 1.52 18.86 8.18
CA LEU A 67 2.79 18.16 8.33
C LEU A 67 3.08 17.15 7.21
N VAL A 68 2.08 16.81 6.41
CA VAL A 68 2.18 15.88 5.27
C VAL A 68 1.39 16.42 4.08
N THR A 69 1.78 16.05 2.88
CA THR A 69 1.10 16.47 1.65
C THR A 69 -0.22 15.72 1.45
N ASN A 70 -1.13 16.30 0.67
CA ASN A 70 -2.41 15.65 0.33
C ASN A 70 -2.19 14.32 -0.42
N THR A 71 -1.13 14.25 -1.24
CA THR A 71 -0.73 13.04 -1.98
C THR A 71 -0.32 11.93 -1.01
N ASN A 72 0.54 12.23 -0.04
CA ASN A 72 0.99 11.24 0.94
C ASN A 72 -0.19 10.65 1.72
N LYS A 73 -1.17 11.48 2.10
CA LYS A 73 -2.43 11.02 2.69
C LYS A 73 -3.20 10.07 1.78
N LYS A 74 -3.36 10.40 0.49
CA LYS A 74 -4.25 9.65 -0.41
C LYS A 74 -3.71 8.28 -0.84
N ILE A 75 -2.38 8.11 -0.88
CA ILE A 75 -1.75 6.86 -1.34
C ILE A 75 -2.26 5.62 -0.58
N PRO A 76 -2.20 5.54 0.77
CA PRO A 76 -2.65 4.34 1.49
C PRO A 76 -4.12 4.02 1.24
N PHE A 77 -4.97 5.05 1.13
CA PHE A 77 -6.39 4.87 0.82
C PHE A 77 -6.58 4.27 -0.57
N PHE A 78 -5.90 4.83 -1.58
CA PHE A 78 -6.00 4.37 -2.95
C PHE A 78 -5.53 2.91 -3.07
N VAL A 79 -4.36 2.59 -2.51
CA VAL A 79 -3.83 1.21 -2.51
C VAL A 79 -4.79 0.26 -1.82
N SER A 80 -5.31 0.61 -0.63
CA SER A 80 -6.29 -0.21 0.11
C SER A 80 -7.56 -0.49 -0.69
N VAL A 81 -8.14 0.53 -1.33
CA VAL A 81 -9.35 0.37 -2.14
C VAL A 81 -9.09 -0.51 -3.35
N THR A 82 -8.00 -0.28 -4.09
CA THR A 82 -7.65 -1.12 -5.23
C THR A 82 -7.40 -2.57 -4.81
N SER A 83 -6.71 -2.78 -3.69
CA SER A 83 -6.48 -4.10 -3.10
C SER A 83 -7.79 -4.83 -2.80
N LEU A 84 -8.73 -4.18 -2.14
CA LEU A 84 -10.03 -4.77 -1.78
C LEU A 84 -10.88 -5.11 -3.00
N ILE A 85 -10.88 -4.25 -4.02
CA ILE A 85 -11.61 -4.52 -5.27
C ILE A 85 -11.11 -5.83 -5.90
N ILE A 86 -9.80 -6.08 -5.85
CA ILE A 86 -9.21 -7.29 -6.44
C ILE A 86 -9.54 -8.55 -5.64
N VAL A 87 -9.72 -8.44 -4.34
CA VAL A 87 -10.17 -9.57 -3.52
C VAL A 87 -11.65 -9.88 -3.74
N LEU A 88 -12.48 -8.85 -3.81
CA LEU A 88 -13.94 -9.00 -3.77
C LEU A 88 -14.57 -9.28 -5.14
N VAL A 89 -13.89 -8.92 -6.22
CA VAL A 89 -14.38 -9.12 -7.58
C VAL A 89 -13.60 -10.28 -8.22
N PRO A 90 -14.25 -11.25 -8.89
CA PRO A 90 -13.55 -12.21 -9.72
C PRO A 90 -12.87 -11.46 -10.87
N ILE A 91 -11.57 -11.27 -10.74
CA ILE A 91 -10.78 -10.40 -11.61
C ILE A 91 -10.10 -11.23 -12.70
N THR A 92 -10.13 -10.72 -13.94
CA THR A 92 -9.32 -11.20 -15.07
C THR A 92 -7.84 -10.82 -14.90
N ASP A 93 -6.93 -11.63 -15.45
CA ASP A 93 -5.47 -11.39 -15.42
C ASP A 93 -5.03 -9.95 -15.77
N PHE A 94 -5.75 -9.29 -16.67
CA PHE A 94 -5.50 -7.89 -17.05
C PHE A 94 -5.60 -6.90 -15.89
N LEU A 95 -6.62 -6.99 -15.04
CA LEU A 95 -6.76 -6.07 -13.90
C LEU A 95 -5.75 -6.38 -12.79
N ASN A 96 -5.32 -7.64 -12.66
CA ASN A 96 -4.22 -8.01 -11.76
C ASN A 96 -2.91 -7.30 -12.18
N ILE A 97 -2.62 -7.24 -13.48
CA ILE A 97 -1.45 -6.49 -14.00
C ILE A 97 -1.59 -4.99 -13.73
N ILE A 98 -2.75 -4.40 -14.00
CA ILE A 98 -3.00 -2.97 -13.73
C ILE A 98 -2.79 -2.67 -12.24
N ALA A 99 -3.34 -3.51 -11.36
CA ALA A 99 -3.16 -3.38 -9.93
C ALA A 99 -1.69 -3.44 -9.52
N LEU A 100 -0.91 -4.32 -10.15
CA LEU A 100 0.52 -4.43 -9.90
C LEU A 100 1.23 -3.12 -10.26
N VAL A 101 0.96 -2.58 -11.46
CA VAL A 101 1.55 -1.31 -11.94
C VAL A 101 1.23 -0.16 -10.98
N ILE A 102 -0.03 -0.08 -10.52
CA ILE A 102 -0.46 0.93 -9.53
C ILE A 102 0.30 0.78 -8.21
N ASN A 103 0.42 -0.45 -7.69
CA ASN A 103 1.12 -0.72 -6.44
C ASN A 103 2.61 -0.38 -6.55
N VAL A 104 3.26 -0.73 -7.67
CA VAL A 104 4.66 -0.38 -7.95
C VAL A 104 4.84 1.14 -7.97
N ALA A 105 3.99 1.87 -8.69
CA ALA A 105 4.04 3.33 -8.73
C ALA A 105 3.85 3.95 -7.33
N ALA A 106 2.97 3.38 -6.51
CA ALA A 106 2.76 3.82 -5.13
C ALA A 106 4.01 3.62 -4.26
N VAL A 107 4.74 2.51 -4.41
CA VAL A 107 6.03 2.27 -3.70
C VAL A 107 7.02 3.39 -4.01
N PHE A 108 7.23 3.71 -5.30
CA PHE A 108 8.16 4.77 -5.69
C PHE A 108 7.76 6.15 -5.14
N LEU A 109 6.47 6.47 -5.16
CA LEU A 109 5.97 7.73 -4.60
C LEU A 109 6.21 7.82 -3.09
N VAL A 110 5.90 6.76 -2.33
CA VAL A 110 6.11 6.74 -0.88
C VAL A 110 7.58 6.76 -0.53
N ALA A 111 8.42 6.02 -1.26
CA ALA A 111 9.87 6.05 -1.08
C ALA A 111 10.41 7.46 -1.32
N ASN A 112 9.97 8.13 -2.39
CA ASN A 112 10.34 9.52 -2.66
C ASN A 112 9.93 10.44 -1.50
N PHE A 113 8.71 10.32 -0.99
CA PHE A 113 8.28 11.09 0.19
C PHE A 113 9.10 10.79 1.45
N LEU A 114 9.55 9.54 1.64
CA LEU A 114 10.35 9.15 2.79
C LEU A 114 11.78 9.72 2.73
N PHE A 115 12.44 9.59 1.57
CA PHE A 115 13.84 9.98 1.41
C PHE A 115 14.05 11.48 1.13
N ASN A 116 13.07 12.16 0.54
CA ASN A 116 13.14 13.60 0.25
C ASN A 116 12.41 14.48 1.28
N GLN A 117 12.12 13.94 2.47
CA GLN A 117 11.53 14.68 3.59
C GLN A 117 12.54 15.65 4.23
N LYS A 118 12.64 16.87 3.68
CA LYS A 118 13.46 17.95 4.23
C LYS A 118 12.94 18.45 5.58
#